data_AF-A0A4U2ECT6-F1
#
_entry.id   AF-A0A4U2ECT6-F1
#
_cell.length_a   1.000
_cell.length_b   1.000
_cell.length_c   1.000
_cell.angle_alpha   90.00
_cell.angle_beta   90.00
_cell.angle_gamma   90.00
#
_symmetry.space_group_name_H-M   'P 1'
#
loop_
_entity.id
_entity.type
_entity.pdbx_description
1 polymer ?
#
loop_
_entity_poly.entity_id
_entity_poly.type
_entity_poly.pdbx_seq_one_letter_code
_entity_poly.pdbx_strand_id
1 'polypeptide(L)'
;MKTEFTQAEVAKLPFAHHVLRQGIQSHDKVPIDAEGNHWHVTDVHLADVVGSLDPRYAGKTWLDLFPCTDAPYGLKRCFERMRDLQRTPDYYKSEEKKQKYEFCNIDGELYIDDGHHRTVIGRVFLTANGVEPVMKNVLVAYYTRGLFHRIRILPRRLKHGLISHFNVFK
;
A
#
# COMPACT_ATOMS: atom_id res chain seq x y z
N MET A 1 6.63 -9.65 -19.11
CA MET A 1 6.33 -9.67 -17.66
C MET A 1 5.11 -10.54 -17.45
N LYS A 2 5.09 -11.32 -16.38
CA LYS A 2 3.94 -12.12 -15.99
C LYS A 2 2.87 -11.22 -15.39
N THR A 3 1.62 -11.38 -15.83
CA THR A 3 0.46 -10.55 -15.42
C THR A 3 -0.69 -11.37 -14.84
N GLU A 4 -0.60 -12.70 -14.91
CA GLU A 4 -1.55 -13.64 -14.33
C GLU A 4 -0.85 -14.47 -13.27
N PHE A 5 -1.51 -14.72 -12.14
CA PHE A 5 -0.90 -15.42 -11.02
C PHE A 5 -1.89 -16.38 -10.39
N THR A 6 -1.42 -17.57 -10.05
CA THR A 6 -2.17 -18.54 -9.25
C THR A 6 -1.99 -18.25 -7.76
N GLN A 7 -2.90 -18.75 -6.93
CA GLN A 7 -2.82 -18.58 -5.49
C GLN A 7 -1.52 -19.17 -4.93
N ALA A 8 -1.08 -20.32 -5.45
CA ALA A 8 0.18 -20.96 -5.06
C ALA A 8 1.42 -20.12 -5.40
N GLU A 9 1.36 -19.28 -6.43
CA GLU A 9 2.45 -18.39 -6.80
C GLU A 9 2.48 -17.15 -5.91
N VAL A 10 1.32 -16.53 -5.68
CA VAL A 10 1.22 -15.36 -4.81
C VAL A 10 1.57 -15.74 -3.37
N ALA A 11 1.16 -16.91 -2.89
CA ALA A 11 1.47 -17.41 -1.54
C ALA A 11 2.97 -17.56 -1.27
N LYS A 12 3.81 -17.71 -2.30
CA LYS A 12 5.27 -17.77 -2.15
C LYS A 12 5.92 -16.40 -1.93
N LEU A 13 5.20 -15.31 -2.17
CA LEU A 13 5.73 -13.97 -1.97
C LEU A 13 5.93 -13.68 -0.48
N PRO A 14 7.01 -13.01 -0.08
CA PRO A 14 7.40 -12.85 1.33
C PRO A 14 6.38 -12.07 2.17
N PHE A 15 5.49 -11.31 1.53
CA PHE A 15 4.46 -10.51 2.18
C PHE A 15 3.06 -11.10 2.03
N ALA A 16 2.88 -12.23 1.33
CA ALA A 16 1.57 -12.74 0.95
C ALA A 16 0.62 -12.90 2.14
N HIS A 17 1.16 -13.39 3.25
CA HIS A 17 0.43 -13.64 4.50
C HIS A 17 0.50 -12.48 5.51
N HIS A 18 1.10 -11.34 5.14
CA HIS A 18 1.08 -10.16 6.00
C HIS A 18 -0.34 -9.61 6.07
N VAL A 19 -0.86 -9.46 7.28
CA VAL A 19 -2.20 -8.91 7.53
C VAL A 19 -2.15 -7.38 7.44
N LEU A 20 -3.03 -6.80 6.62
CA LEU A 20 -3.23 -5.36 6.58
C LEU A 20 -3.88 -4.88 7.88
N ARG A 21 -3.19 -3.99 8.61
CA ARG A 21 -3.71 -3.44 9.86
C ARG A 21 -4.85 -2.46 9.58
N GLN A 22 -5.82 -2.40 10.49
CA GLN A 22 -6.79 -1.31 10.51
C GLN A 22 -6.08 -0.03 10.90
N GLY A 23 -6.03 0.94 9.99
CA GLY A 23 -5.73 2.32 10.35
C GLY A 23 -6.99 3.02 10.86
N ILE A 24 -6.82 4.11 11.59
CA ILE A 24 -7.94 4.77 12.29
C ILE A 24 -8.55 5.83 11.37
N GLN A 25 -9.88 5.93 11.29
CA GLN A 25 -10.56 6.93 10.47
C GLN A 25 -10.73 8.27 11.21
N SER A 26 -10.37 9.34 10.50
CA SER A 26 -10.58 10.80 10.65
C SER A 26 -10.71 11.53 12.00
N HIS A 27 -11.25 10.97 13.08
CA HIS A 27 -11.64 11.82 14.24
C HIS A 27 -10.48 12.25 15.16
N ASP A 28 -9.38 11.50 15.18
CA ASP A 28 -8.23 11.77 16.07
C ASP A 28 -6.95 12.19 15.32
N LYS A 29 -7.06 12.47 14.02
CA LYS A 29 -5.90 12.81 13.19
C LYS A 29 -5.68 14.31 13.19
N VAL A 30 -4.50 14.76 13.60
CA VAL A 30 -4.06 16.14 13.43
C VAL A 30 -3.18 16.20 12.19
N PRO A 31 -3.48 17.03 11.18
CA PRO A 31 -2.60 17.24 10.03
C PRO A 31 -1.18 17.62 10.47
N ILE A 32 -0.16 17.03 9.82
CA ILE A 32 1.24 17.46 9.98
C ILE A 32 1.54 18.51 8.92
N ASP A 33 0.81 19.61 8.96
CA ASP A 33 1.32 20.96 8.76
C ASP A 33 0.27 21.93 9.34
N ALA A 34 0.73 23.06 9.86
CA ALA A 34 -0.17 24.11 10.38
C ALA A 34 -0.59 25.09 9.27
N GLU A 35 0.04 24.99 8.09
CA GLU A 35 0.00 25.99 7.02
C GLU A 35 -0.86 25.59 5.81
N GLY A 36 -1.43 24.37 5.77
CA GLY A 36 -2.55 23.99 4.90
C GLY A 36 -2.32 22.85 3.89
N ASN A 37 -1.11 22.32 3.72
CA ASN A 37 -0.75 21.30 2.75
C ASN A 37 -0.22 20.00 3.40
N HIS A 38 -1.04 19.36 4.23
CA HIS A 38 -0.75 18.02 4.75
C HIS A 38 -0.75 16.90 3.70
N TRP A 39 -0.91 17.22 2.41
CA TRP A 39 -0.88 16.28 1.28
C TRP A 39 0.29 16.58 0.36
N HIS A 40 1.03 15.53 -0.01
CA HIS A 40 2.16 15.64 -0.94
C HIS A 40 2.05 14.59 -2.04
N VAL A 41 2.49 14.95 -3.25
CA VAL A 41 2.71 13.96 -4.31
C VAL A 41 4.14 13.44 -4.15
N THR A 42 4.30 12.14 -3.96
CA THR A 42 5.60 11.51 -3.74
C THR A 42 5.59 10.06 -4.22
N ASP A 43 6.74 9.40 -4.12
CA ASP A 43 6.89 7.98 -4.41
C ASP A 43 6.67 7.16 -3.15
N VAL A 44 6.01 6.00 -3.30
CA VAL A 44 5.72 5.10 -2.17
C VAL A 44 6.31 3.73 -2.45
N HIS A 45 7.18 3.26 -1.55
CA HIS A 45 7.56 1.86 -1.51
C HIS A 45 6.39 1.06 -0.93
N LEU A 46 5.82 0.17 -1.73
CA LEU A 46 4.67 -0.65 -1.32
C LEU A 46 5.04 -1.63 -0.18
N ALA A 47 6.32 -1.77 0.16
CA ALA A 47 6.80 -2.55 1.30
C ALA A 47 6.48 -1.87 2.64
N ASP A 48 6.37 -0.54 2.63
CA ASP A 48 6.14 0.27 3.82
C ASP A 48 4.65 0.38 4.16
N VAL A 49 3.77 -0.09 3.28
CA VAL A 49 2.31 -0.13 3.51
C VAL A 49 2.00 -1.17 4.57
N VAL A 50 1.54 -0.71 5.73
CA VAL A 50 1.23 -1.57 6.89
C VAL A 50 -0.24 -1.92 7.00
N GLY A 51 -1.13 -1.24 6.26
CA GLY A 51 -2.56 -1.41 6.46
C GLY A 51 -3.48 -0.64 5.53
N SER A 52 -4.76 -0.63 5.91
CA SER A 52 -5.86 0.01 5.18
C SER A 52 -6.68 0.89 6.13
N LEU A 53 -7.13 2.04 5.65
CA LEU A 53 -8.14 2.86 6.33
C LEU A 53 -9.57 2.35 6.09
N ASP A 54 -9.79 1.58 5.02
CA ASP A 54 -11.06 0.92 4.77
C ASP A 54 -11.18 -0.36 5.61
N PRO A 55 -12.17 -0.47 6.52
CA PRO A 55 -12.34 -1.62 7.39
C PRO A 55 -12.74 -2.91 6.69
N ARG A 56 -13.21 -2.83 5.44
CA ARG A 56 -13.53 -4.02 4.64
C ARG A 56 -12.27 -4.80 4.23
N TYR A 57 -11.12 -4.11 4.16
CA TYR A 57 -9.85 -4.69 3.72
C TYR A 57 -8.84 -4.86 4.86
N ALA A 58 -9.02 -4.14 5.97
CA ALA A 58 -8.26 -4.40 7.18
C ALA A 58 -8.54 -5.80 7.74
N GLY A 59 -7.53 -6.41 8.36
CA GLY A 59 -7.60 -7.77 8.88
C GLY A 59 -7.41 -8.86 7.81
N LYS A 60 -7.39 -8.50 6.52
CA LYS A 60 -7.11 -9.43 5.42
C LYS A 60 -5.63 -9.44 5.07
N THR A 61 -5.13 -10.57 4.59
CA THR A 61 -3.77 -10.67 4.05
C THR A 61 -3.68 -10.12 2.63
N TRP A 62 -2.48 -9.85 2.13
CA TRP A 62 -2.29 -9.47 0.72
C TRP A 62 -2.80 -10.56 -0.23
N LEU A 63 -2.60 -11.82 0.12
CA LEU A 63 -3.11 -12.98 -0.62
C LEU A 63 -4.64 -13.00 -0.67
N ASP A 64 -5.32 -12.72 0.45
CA ASP A 64 -6.79 -12.68 0.51
C ASP A 64 -7.40 -11.58 -0.37
N LEU A 65 -6.62 -10.55 -0.69
CA LEU A 65 -7.07 -9.39 -1.45
C LEU A 65 -6.73 -9.50 -2.94
N PHE A 66 -5.70 -10.28 -3.29
CA PHE A 66 -5.23 -10.39 -4.67
C PHE A 66 -6.06 -11.39 -5.48
N PRO A 67 -6.59 -11.01 -6.65
CA PRO A 67 -7.41 -11.89 -7.47
C PRO A 67 -6.57 -12.87 -8.29
N CYS A 68 -6.43 -14.08 -7.75
CA CYS A 68 -5.74 -15.17 -8.43
C CYS A 68 -6.61 -15.79 -9.52
N THR A 69 -5.99 -16.35 -10.56
CA THR A 69 -6.71 -16.98 -11.69
C THR A 69 -7.51 -18.22 -11.29
N ASP A 70 -7.02 -18.96 -10.29
CA ASP A 70 -7.57 -20.19 -9.74
C ASP A 70 -8.40 -19.98 -8.46
N ALA A 71 -8.41 -18.75 -7.92
CA ALA A 71 -9.18 -18.37 -6.74
C ALA A 71 -9.71 -16.94 -6.93
N PRO A 72 -10.85 -16.76 -7.64
CA PRO A 72 -11.36 -15.44 -8.04
C PRO A 72 -11.97 -14.62 -6.89
N TYR A 73 -11.65 -14.95 -5.65
CA TYR A 73 -12.07 -14.24 -4.45
C TYR A 73 -11.04 -13.12 -4.17
N GLY A 74 -11.49 -11.97 -3.64
CA GLY A 74 -10.61 -10.83 -3.39
C GLY A 74 -11.34 -9.48 -3.36
N LEU A 75 -10.63 -8.40 -3.70
CA LEU A 75 -11.21 -7.05 -3.77
C LEU A 75 -12.39 -6.96 -4.79
N LYS A 76 -13.35 -6.06 -4.52
CA LYS A 76 -14.56 -5.89 -5.36
C LYS A 76 -14.21 -5.22 -6.70
N ARG A 77 -14.45 -5.89 -7.84
CA ARG A 77 -14.08 -5.50 -9.23
C ARG A 77 -12.66 -5.92 -9.65
N CYS A 78 -12.08 -6.89 -8.97
CA CYS A 78 -10.78 -7.45 -9.29
C CYS A 78 -10.54 -7.85 -10.75
N PHE A 79 -11.52 -8.49 -11.40
CA PHE A 79 -11.37 -8.94 -12.80
C PHE A 79 -11.20 -7.81 -13.81
N GLU A 80 -11.82 -6.65 -13.58
CA GLU A 80 -11.61 -5.47 -14.43
C GLU A 80 -10.18 -4.97 -14.29
N ARG A 81 -9.67 -4.91 -13.06
CA ARG A 81 -8.32 -4.42 -12.77
C ARG A 81 -7.21 -5.39 -13.21
N MET A 82 -7.47 -6.69 -13.19
CA MET A 82 -6.55 -7.66 -13.80
C MET A 82 -6.52 -7.54 -15.33
N ARG A 83 -7.67 -7.30 -15.97
CA ARG A 83 -7.70 -6.99 -17.42
C ARG A 83 -6.96 -5.69 -17.74
N ASP A 84 -7.08 -4.67 -16.88
CA ASP A 84 -6.29 -3.43 -17.03
C ASP A 84 -4.79 -3.71 -16.92
N LEU A 85 -4.35 -4.55 -15.96
CA LEU A 85 -2.94 -4.96 -15.83
C LEU A 85 -2.45 -5.68 -17.09
N GLN A 86 -3.25 -6.57 -17.66
CA GLN A 86 -2.89 -7.32 -18.87
C GLN A 86 -2.77 -6.42 -20.09
N ARG A 87 -3.66 -5.43 -20.22
CA ARG A 87 -3.65 -4.47 -21.33
C ARG A 87 -2.54 -3.44 -21.20
N THR A 88 -2.30 -2.96 -19.99
CA THR A 88 -1.41 -1.82 -19.75
C THR A 88 -0.52 -2.08 -18.52
N PRO A 89 0.39 -3.08 -18.56
CA PRO A 89 1.26 -3.42 -17.44
C PRO A 89 2.23 -2.28 -17.08
N ASP A 90 2.58 -1.45 -18.07
CA ASP A 90 3.45 -0.30 -17.88
C ASP A 90 2.84 0.79 -16.99
N TYR A 91 1.52 0.75 -16.75
CA TYR A 91 0.87 1.63 -15.78
C TYR A 91 1.56 1.61 -14.41
N TYR A 92 2.02 0.45 -13.94
CA TYR A 92 2.67 0.30 -12.63
C TYR A 92 4.14 0.75 -12.61
N LYS A 93 4.72 1.03 -13.78
CA LYS A 93 6.10 1.52 -13.93
C LYS A 93 6.15 2.98 -14.38
N SER A 94 5.06 3.52 -14.91
CA SER A 94 5.02 4.87 -15.45
C SER A 94 5.17 5.91 -14.34
N GLU A 95 5.95 6.95 -14.63
CA GLU A 95 6.16 8.12 -13.78
C GLU A 95 4.99 9.10 -13.83
N GLU A 96 3.92 8.80 -14.57
CA GLU A 96 2.75 9.68 -14.61
C GLU A 96 2.03 9.71 -13.25
N LYS A 97 1.54 10.89 -12.86
CA LYS A 97 0.74 11.06 -11.65
C LYS A 97 -0.47 10.12 -11.68
N LYS A 98 -0.60 9.29 -10.63
CA LYS A 98 -1.70 8.33 -10.52
C LYS A 98 -2.92 9.02 -9.88
N GLN A 99 -4.06 9.01 -10.57
CA GLN A 99 -5.32 9.51 -10.02
C GLN A 99 -5.98 8.46 -9.10
N LYS A 100 -6.61 8.89 -7.99
CA LYS A 100 -7.33 8.03 -7.03
C LYS A 100 -6.45 6.92 -6.46
N TYR A 101 -5.28 7.36 -6.01
CA TYR A 101 -4.25 6.50 -5.48
C TYR A 101 -3.59 7.24 -4.32
N GLU A 102 -4.16 7.00 -3.15
CA GLU A 102 -4.04 7.89 -2.00
C GLU A 102 -3.64 7.08 -0.77
N PHE A 103 -2.63 7.57 -0.08
CA PHE A 103 -2.12 6.98 1.14
C PHE A 103 -2.23 7.98 2.29
N CYS A 104 -2.30 7.44 3.49
CA CYS A 104 -2.21 8.21 4.72
C CYS A 104 -1.00 7.71 5.51
N ASN A 105 -0.02 8.59 5.72
CA ASN A 105 1.03 8.41 6.71
C ASN A 105 0.51 8.92 8.06
N ILE A 106 0.32 8.02 9.02
CA ILE A 106 -0.11 8.38 10.38
C ILE A 106 1.02 8.01 11.32
N ASP A 107 1.70 9.03 11.85
CA ASP A 107 2.88 8.84 12.68
C ASP A 107 3.86 7.80 12.08
N GLY A 108 4.18 7.94 10.79
CA GLY A 108 5.12 7.09 10.04
C GLY A 108 4.69 5.66 9.75
N GLU A 109 3.46 5.27 10.09
CA GLU A 109 2.83 4.06 9.55
C GLU A 109 2.04 4.45 8.29
N LEU A 110 2.30 3.78 7.16
CA LEU A 110 1.64 4.08 5.89
C LEU A 110 0.42 3.17 5.65
N TYR A 111 -0.72 3.78 5.40
CA TYR A 111 -1.99 3.11 5.16
C TYR A 111 -2.55 3.46 3.78
N ILE A 112 -3.23 2.51 3.16
CA ILE A 112 -4.01 2.75 1.94
C ILE A 112 -5.30 3.49 2.34
N ASP A 113 -5.52 4.65 1.74
CA ASP A 113 -6.77 5.43 1.88
C ASP A 113 -7.70 5.16 0.70
N ASP A 114 -7.22 5.36 -0.53
CA ASP A 114 -7.91 4.98 -1.76
C ASP A 114 -6.97 4.22 -2.72
N GLY A 115 -7.57 3.43 -3.60
CA GLY A 115 -6.85 2.72 -4.65
C GLY A 115 -6.38 1.32 -4.30
N HIS A 116 -6.97 0.67 -3.29
CA HIS A 116 -6.59 -0.68 -2.82
C HIS A 116 -6.31 -1.70 -3.92
N HIS A 117 -7.13 -1.72 -4.98
CA HIS A 117 -6.93 -2.61 -6.12
C HIS A 117 -5.57 -2.44 -6.76
N ARG A 118 -5.20 -1.21 -7.09
CA ARG A 118 -3.94 -0.88 -7.73
C ARG A 118 -2.78 -1.13 -6.75
N THR A 119 -2.99 -0.92 -5.45
CA THR A 119 -1.95 -1.17 -4.44
C THR A 119 -1.64 -2.65 -4.32
N VAL A 120 -2.68 -3.47 -4.17
CA VAL A 120 -2.54 -4.92 -4.06
C VAL A 120 -1.98 -5.51 -5.35
N ILE A 121 -2.50 -5.09 -6.50
CA ILE A 121 -2.01 -5.55 -7.81
C ILE A 121 -0.56 -5.11 -8.03
N GLY A 122 -0.24 -3.84 -7.84
CA GLY A 122 1.11 -3.31 -8.03
C GLY A 122 2.13 -4.00 -7.14
N ARG A 123 1.76 -4.25 -5.87
CA ARG A 123 2.64 -4.95 -4.91
C ARG A 123 2.98 -6.35 -5.38
N VAL A 124 1.98 -7.13 -5.79
CA VAL A 124 2.17 -8.50 -6.30
C VAL A 124 2.89 -8.50 -7.65
N PHE A 125 2.40 -7.72 -8.62
CA PHE A 125 2.92 -7.66 -9.97
C PHE A 125 4.40 -7.27 -10.02
N LEU A 126 4.78 -6.17 -9.34
CA LEU A 126 6.17 -5.70 -9.37
C LEU A 126 7.09 -6.71 -8.68
N THR A 127 6.74 -7.16 -7.46
CA THR A 127 7.57 -8.09 -6.71
C THR A 127 7.73 -9.44 -7.43
N ALA A 128 6.65 -10.00 -7.95
CA ALA A 128 6.68 -11.30 -8.63
C ALA A 128 7.47 -11.27 -9.96
N ASN A 129 7.64 -10.07 -10.54
CA ASN A 129 8.49 -9.88 -11.73
C ASN A 129 9.90 -9.38 -11.38
N GLY A 130 10.30 -9.39 -10.10
CA GLY A 130 11.63 -8.94 -9.67
C GLY A 130 11.87 -7.43 -9.84
N VAL A 131 10.80 -6.65 -9.97
CA VAL A 131 10.87 -5.18 -10.05
C VAL A 131 10.66 -4.61 -8.66
N GLU A 132 11.40 -3.56 -8.34
CA GLU A 132 11.23 -2.86 -7.07
C GLU A 132 9.78 -2.35 -6.94
N PRO A 133 9.05 -2.70 -5.86
CA PRO A 133 7.63 -2.41 -5.73
C PRO A 133 7.39 -0.97 -5.27
N VAL A 134 7.80 0.00 -6.10
CA VAL A 134 7.64 1.44 -5.89
C VAL A 134 6.53 1.96 -6.78
N MET A 135 5.61 2.72 -6.19
CA MET A 135 4.61 3.47 -6.94
C MET A 135 5.02 4.92 -7.04
N LYS A 136 5.15 5.39 -8.28
CA LYS A 136 5.57 6.76 -8.57
C LYS A 136 4.41 7.75 -8.52
N ASN A 137 4.70 8.96 -8.05
CA ASN A 137 3.81 10.12 -8.13
C ASN A 137 2.37 9.88 -7.62
N VAL A 138 2.28 9.43 -6.36
CA VAL A 138 1.02 9.13 -5.64
C VAL A 138 0.76 10.18 -4.56
N LEU A 139 -0.51 10.37 -4.18
CA LEU A 139 -0.86 11.33 -3.14
C LEU A 139 -0.69 10.70 -1.75
N VAL A 140 -0.01 11.39 -0.84
CA VAL A 140 0.17 10.96 0.55
C VAL A 140 -0.22 12.08 1.49
N ALA A 141 -1.20 11.85 2.36
CA ALA A 141 -1.47 12.72 3.50
C ALA A 141 -0.60 12.37 4.71
N TYR A 142 -0.23 13.36 5.51
CA TYR A 142 0.55 13.19 6.73
C TYR A 142 -0.24 13.67 7.94
N TYR A 143 -0.38 12.77 8.91
CA TYR A 143 -1.13 12.99 10.14
C TYR A 143 -0.33 12.53 11.37
N THR A 144 -0.60 13.16 12.51
CA THR A 144 -0.10 12.80 13.83
C THR A 144 -1.27 12.56 14.79
N ARG A 145 -1.09 11.62 15.73
CA ARG A 145 -1.99 11.41 16.88
C ARG A 145 -1.33 11.76 18.21
N GLY A 146 -0.21 12.49 18.14
CA GLY A 146 0.52 12.95 19.31
C GLY A 146 1.45 11.90 19.94
N LEU A 147 2.15 12.30 21.00
CA LEU A 147 3.27 11.57 21.57
C LEU A 147 2.91 10.15 22.07
N PHE A 148 1.73 9.99 22.69
CA PHE A 148 1.28 8.69 23.20
C PHE A 148 1.10 7.65 22.10
N HIS A 149 0.56 8.06 20.94
CA HIS A 149 0.41 7.15 19.81
C HIS A 149 1.77 6.74 19.24
N ARG A 150 2.69 7.70 19.09
CA ARG A 150 4.07 7.46 18.62
C ARG A 150 4.81 6.44 19.48
N ILE A 151 4.68 6.55 20.81
CA ILE A 151 5.26 5.57 21.76
C ILE A 151 4.64 4.18 21.55
N ARG A 152 3.31 4.10 21.40
CA ARG A 152 2.60 2.83 21.21
C ARG A 152 3.02 2.09 19.95
N ILE A 153 3.30 2.80 18.86
CA ILE A 153 3.71 2.21 17.57
C ILE A 153 5.23 2.05 17.46
N LEU A 154 6.03 2.57 18.39
CA LEU A 154 7.50 2.50 18.35
C LEU A 154 8.04 1.07 18.22
N PRO A 155 7.55 0.06 18.96
CA PRO A 155 8.00 -1.32 18.79
C PRO A 155 7.70 -1.87 17.38
N ARG A 156 6.61 -1.39 16.75
CA ARG A 156 6.23 -1.79 15.39
C ARG A 156 7.15 -1.15 14.36
N ARG A 157 7.44 0.15 14.53
CA ARG A 157 8.41 0.87 13.71
C ARG A 157 9.79 0.23 13.77
N LEU A 158 10.27 -0.17 14.96
CA LEU A 158 11.57 -0.85 15.08
C LEU A 158 11.59 -2.22 14.36
N LYS A 159 10.47 -2.96 14.34
CA LYS A 159 10.36 -4.20 13.57
C LYS A 159 10.36 -3.98 12.05
N HIS A 160 9.75 -2.89 11.57
CA HIS A 160 9.72 -2.55 10.14
C HIS A 160 10.98 -1.81 9.66
N GLY A 161 11.61 -0.99 10.51
CA GLY A 161 12.82 -0.23 10.21
C GLY A 161 14.09 -1.08 10.10
N LEU A 162 14.06 -2.32 10.58
CA LEU A 162 15.08 -3.34 10.27
C LEU A 162 14.95 -3.90 8.84
N ILE A 163 13.88 -3.56 8.09
CA ILE A 163 13.59 -4.06 6.73
C ILE A 163 13.54 -2.94 5.67
N SER A 164 13.53 -1.67 6.07
CA SER A 164 13.54 -0.52 5.15
C SER A 164 14.52 0.51 5.69
N HIS A 165 15.76 0.45 5.20
CA HIS A 165 16.81 1.42 5.52
C HIS A 165 17.03 2.31 4.29
N PHE A 166 16.93 3.62 4.52
CA PHE A 166 17.33 4.77 3.69
C PHE A 166 16.45 5.17 2.51
N ASN A 167 15.55 6.14 2.73
CA ASN A 167 15.78 7.51 2.24
C ASN A 167 14.69 8.48 2.74
N VAL A 168 15.05 9.30 3.73
CA VAL A 168 14.43 10.61 3.94
C VAL A 168 15.58 11.58 4.21
N PHE A 169 15.56 12.72 3.51
CA PHE A 169 16.54 13.82 3.47
C PHE A 169 17.65 13.72 2.41
N LYS A 170 17.33 14.26 1.23
CA LYS A 170 18.18 15.23 0.53
C LYS A 170 17.35 16.48 0.27
#